data_AF-A0A0C1IJ24-F1
#
_entry.id   AF-A0A0C1IJ24-F1
#
_cell.length_a   1.000
_cell.length_b   1.000
_cell.length_c   1.000
_cell.angle_alpha   90.00
_cell.angle_beta   90.00
_cell.angle_gamma   90.00
#
_symmetry.space_group_name_H-M   'P 1'
#
loop_
_entity.id
_entity.type
_entity.pdbx_description
1 polymer ?
#
loop_
_entity_poly.entity_id
_entity_poly.type
_entity_poly.pdbx_seq_one_letter_code
_entity_poly.pdbx_strand_id
1 'polypeptide(L)'
;MRNDNATMVAAPHMAIETMVVQFAPVRLPKALRSPDQDVLDAFMSLRKSVFAEGKNWRVWLSCQSDLDQYDHLDAYYIVAFDPATNEALAGARLLRTDRGGRHPSRSETTYMVRDAVRGMLPGLPTDLCDAEPPCDPAVWELTRFASNGTVGAGQLVLQRLRTFLLEQGGERFVFLSPPVVARLAKSSGFANVVPLGPLSGDQSDKYRVYSADVSQPRKQEA
;
A
#
# COMPACT_ATOMS: atom_id res chain seq x y z
N MET A 1 -23.40 -12.33 -49.17
CA MET A 1 -22.47 -12.58 -48.04
C MET A 1 -21.51 -11.41 -47.98
N ARG A 2 -21.66 -10.53 -46.99
CA ARG A 2 -20.72 -9.44 -46.71
C ARG A 2 -19.71 -9.95 -45.69
N ASN A 3 -18.42 -9.88 -46.03
CA ASN A 3 -17.32 -10.14 -45.10
C ASN A 3 -16.98 -8.82 -44.40
N ASP A 4 -17.49 -8.65 -43.18
CA ASP A 4 -17.10 -7.57 -42.29
C ASP A 4 -15.88 -8.05 -41.48
N ASN A 5 -14.69 -7.88 -42.05
CA ASN A 5 -13.44 -7.98 -41.29
C ASN A 5 -13.27 -6.66 -40.52
N ALA A 6 -13.83 -6.61 -39.32
CA ALA A 6 -13.53 -5.56 -38.36
C ALA A 6 -12.08 -5.71 -37.90
N THR A 7 -11.20 -4.88 -38.44
CA THR A 7 -9.85 -4.67 -37.92
C THR A 7 -9.97 -4.20 -36.47
N MET A 8 -9.69 -5.09 -35.51
CA MET A 8 -9.49 -4.71 -34.12
C MET A 8 -8.28 -3.79 -34.06
N VAL A 9 -8.54 -2.48 -33.95
CA VAL A 9 -7.52 -1.51 -33.55
C VAL A 9 -7.12 -1.87 -32.13
N ALA A 10 -5.89 -2.37 -31.96
CA ALA A 10 -5.32 -2.60 -30.64
C ALA A 10 -5.43 -1.28 -29.84
N ALA A 11 -6.08 -1.32 -28.68
CA ALA A 11 -6.13 -0.17 -27.79
C ALA A 11 -4.69 0.28 -27.52
N PRO A 12 -4.40 1.60 -27.55
CA PRO A 12 -3.07 2.08 -27.24
C PRO A 12 -2.65 1.53 -25.87
N HIS A 13 -1.44 0.98 -25.78
CA HIS A 13 -0.86 0.60 -24.50
C HIS A 13 -0.89 1.83 -23.59
N MET A 14 -1.72 1.81 -22.55
CA MET A 14 -1.76 2.85 -21.54
C MET A 14 -0.38 2.91 -20.88
N ALA A 15 0.32 4.03 -21.03
CA ALA A 15 1.56 4.26 -20.31
C ALA A 15 1.20 4.42 -18.82
N ILE A 16 1.79 3.62 -17.94
CA ILE A 16 1.55 3.72 -16.49
C ILE A 16 2.81 4.30 -15.87
N GLU A 17 2.68 5.43 -15.18
CA GLU A 17 3.76 6.04 -14.42
C GLU A 17 3.58 5.78 -12.92
N THR A 18 4.68 5.86 -12.17
CA THR A 18 4.64 5.72 -10.71
C THR A 18 5.27 6.92 -10.03
N MET A 19 4.63 7.43 -8.98
CA MET A 19 5.15 8.52 -8.18
C MET A 19 5.12 8.18 -6.69
N VAL A 20 6.11 8.70 -5.95
CA VAL A 20 6.10 8.72 -4.49
C VAL A 20 5.68 10.11 -4.06
N VAL A 21 4.64 10.21 -3.24
CA VAL A 21 4.12 11.48 -2.73
C VAL A 21 4.04 11.43 -1.21
N GLN A 22 4.42 12.52 -0.54
CA GLN A 22 4.21 12.65 0.90
C GLN A 22 2.78 13.14 1.17
N PHE A 23 2.20 12.76 2.30
CA PHE A 23 0.87 13.21 2.67
C PHE A 23 0.79 14.74 2.77
N ALA A 24 -0.23 15.33 2.15
CA ALA A 24 -0.57 16.73 2.28
C ALA A 24 -2.00 16.85 2.88
N PRO A 25 -2.17 17.43 4.09
CA PRO A 25 -3.48 17.52 4.73
C PRO A 25 -4.37 18.60 4.12
N VAL A 26 -3.78 19.57 3.42
CA VAL A 26 -4.50 20.70 2.82
C VAL A 26 -4.77 20.38 1.35
N ARG A 27 -6.05 20.25 1.00
CA ARG A 27 -6.48 20.17 -0.41
C ARG A 27 -6.64 21.56 -1.00
N LEU A 28 -5.73 21.92 -1.91
CA LEU A 28 -5.84 23.18 -2.64
C LEU A 28 -6.92 23.12 -3.73
N PRO A 29 -7.46 24.27 -4.19
CA PRO A 29 -8.23 24.35 -5.42
C PRO A 29 -7.44 23.81 -6.61
N LYS A 30 -8.10 23.17 -7.58
CA LYS A 30 -7.43 22.49 -8.72
C LYS A 30 -6.41 23.36 -9.45
N ALA A 31 -6.67 24.66 -9.60
CA ALA A 31 -5.77 25.61 -10.25
C ALA A 31 -4.45 25.88 -9.50
N LEU A 32 -4.35 25.48 -8.23
CA LEU A 32 -3.19 25.73 -7.35
C LEU A 32 -2.48 24.43 -6.92
N ARG A 33 -2.92 23.28 -7.42
CA ARG A 33 -2.35 21.98 -7.04
C ARG A 33 -1.01 21.76 -7.73
N SER A 34 -0.08 21.15 -7.01
CA SER A 34 1.08 20.50 -7.60
C SER A 34 0.69 19.16 -8.22
N PRO A 35 1.49 18.61 -9.15
CA PRO A 35 1.30 17.25 -9.66
C PRO A 35 1.18 16.20 -8.53
N ASP A 36 1.98 16.34 -7.47
CA ASP A 36 1.93 15.47 -6.29
C ASP A 36 0.55 15.49 -5.60
N GLN A 37 -0.07 16.66 -5.48
CA GLN A 37 -1.42 16.79 -4.89
C GLN A 37 -2.48 16.19 -5.79
N ASP A 38 -2.37 16.34 -7.11
CA ASP A 38 -3.32 15.74 -8.05
C ASP A 38 -3.27 14.21 -8.00
N VAL A 39 -2.08 13.62 -7.98
CA VAL A 39 -1.91 12.16 -7.89
C VAL A 39 -2.30 11.63 -6.51
N LEU A 40 -2.00 12.37 -5.43
CA LEU A 40 -2.46 12.00 -4.09
C LEU A 40 -3.99 12.01 -4.02
N ASP A 41 -4.66 13.06 -4.51
CA ASP A 41 -6.12 13.14 -4.53
C ASP A 41 -6.77 12.06 -5.40
N ALA A 42 -6.16 11.73 -6.54
CA ALA A 42 -6.59 10.62 -7.37
C ALA A 42 -6.50 9.29 -6.62
N PHE A 43 -5.39 9.04 -5.90
CA PHE A 43 -5.24 7.85 -5.07
C PHE A 43 -6.24 7.80 -3.91
N MET A 44 -6.51 8.93 -3.25
CA MET A 44 -7.52 8.99 -2.18
C MET A 44 -8.91 8.61 -2.71
N SER A 45 -9.24 9.01 -3.92
CA SER A 45 -10.50 8.66 -4.59
C SER A 45 -10.57 7.16 -4.92
N LEU A 46 -9.50 6.59 -5.49
CA LEU A 46 -9.40 5.14 -5.72
C LEU A 46 -9.48 4.34 -4.41
N ARG A 47 -8.76 4.79 -3.38
CA ARG A 47 -8.76 4.15 -2.07
C ARG A 47 -10.16 4.11 -1.48
N LYS A 48 -10.90 5.21 -1.59
CA LYS A 48 -12.29 5.27 -1.14
C LYS A 48 -13.18 4.28 -1.89
N SER A 49 -13.10 4.21 -3.22
CA SER A 49 -13.93 3.27 -3.98
C SER A 49 -13.60 1.80 -3.64
N VAL A 50 -12.32 1.48 -3.42
CA VAL A 50 -11.88 0.12 -3.07
C VAL A 50 -12.28 -0.28 -1.66
N PHE A 51 -12.13 0.57 -0.64
CA PHE A 51 -12.33 0.17 0.76
C PHE A 51 -13.68 0.61 1.36
N ALA A 52 -14.25 1.72 0.88
CA ALA A 52 -15.54 2.20 1.35
C ALA A 52 -16.70 1.62 0.52
N GLU A 53 -16.53 1.41 -0.78
CA GLU A 53 -17.63 1.05 -1.69
C GLU A 53 -17.53 -0.40 -2.21
N GLY A 54 -16.32 -0.98 -2.28
CA GLY A 54 -16.07 -2.34 -2.77
C GLY A 54 -15.77 -3.36 -1.67
N LYS A 55 -16.63 -4.38 -1.54
CA LYS A 55 -16.37 -5.65 -0.80
C LYS A 55 -16.15 -5.54 0.72
N ASN A 56 -16.61 -6.59 1.38
CA ASN A 56 -16.94 -6.66 2.80
C ASN A 56 -15.73 -6.74 3.76
N TRP A 57 -14.57 -6.13 3.45
CA TRP A 57 -13.45 -6.08 4.39
C TRP A 57 -13.66 -5.07 5.55
N ARG A 58 -14.92 -4.75 5.84
CA ARG A 58 -15.36 -3.75 6.81
C ARG A 58 -15.28 -4.38 8.19
N VAL A 59 -14.65 -3.79 9.21
CA VAL A 59 -15.21 -2.72 10.04
C VAL A 59 -14.15 -1.72 10.56
N TRP A 60 -12.86 -2.03 10.52
CA TRP A 60 -11.81 -1.17 11.14
C TRP A 60 -11.22 -0.13 10.19
N LEU A 61 -11.70 -0.18 8.94
CA LEU A 61 -11.40 0.73 7.84
C LEU A 61 -12.61 1.58 7.47
N SER A 62 -13.68 1.60 8.28
CA SER A 62 -14.82 2.49 8.05
C SER A 62 -14.45 3.93 8.39
N CYS A 63 -13.48 4.47 7.68
CA CYS A 63 -13.40 5.90 7.52
C CYS A 63 -14.64 6.27 6.67
N GLN A 64 -15.62 6.90 7.33
CA GLN A 64 -16.68 7.66 6.64
C GLN A 64 -16.05 8.80 5.82
N SER A 65 -14.84 9.21 6.22
CA SER A 65 -13.87 9.98 5.46
C SER A 65 -13.04 9.10 4.55
N ASP A 66 -12.46 9.69 3.53
CA ASP A 66 -11.37 9.09 2.76
C ASP A 66 -10.09 8.89 3.58
N LEU A 67 -9.92 9.55 4.73
CA LEU A 67 -8.72 9.56 5.60
C LEU A 67 -8.91 8.83 6.95
N ASP A 68 -7.82 8.33 7.54
CA ASP A 68 -7.73 7.76 8.89
C ASP A 68 -6.51 8.28 9.69
N GLN A 69 -6.36 7.84 10.95
CA GLN A 69 -5.31 8.33 11.87
C GLN A 69 -3.86 8.09 11.43
N TYR A 70 -3.64 7.30 10.38
CA TYR A 70 -2.32 7.00 9.81
C TYR A 70 -2.03 7.83 8.55
N ASP A 71 -3.01 8.59 8.05
CA ASP A 71 -2.77 9.64 7.05
C ASP A 71 -2.19 10.86 7.76
N HIS A 72 -0.88 10.80 7.99
CA HIS A 72 -0.13 11.75 8.79
C HIS A 72 1.02 12.33 7.96
N LEU A 73 1.61 13.45 8.39
CA LEU A 73 2.63 14.18 7.63
C LEU A 73 3.88 13.35 7.30
N ASP A 74 4.16 12.28 8.04
CA ASP A 74 5.27 11.35 7.82
C ASP A 74 4.88 10.15 6.93
N ALA A 75 3.64 10.09 6.44
CA ALA A 75 3.18 9.07 5.53
C ALA A 75 3.61 9.37 4.09
N TYR A 76 4.11 8.33 3.43
CA TYR A 76 4.38 8.33 2.01
C TYR A 76 3.34 7.47 1.28
N TYR A 77 3.03 7.82 0.05
CA TYR A 77 2.20 7.02 -0.83
C TYR A 77 2.95 6.74 -2.11
N ILE A 78 2.78 5.54 -2.62
CA ILE A 78 3.28 5.14 -3.92
C ILE A 78 2.07 4.90 -4.80
N VAL A 79 1.97 5.65 -5.88
CA VAL A 79 0.79 5.66 -6.75
C VAL A 79 1.23 5.34 -8.17
N ALA A 80 0.59 4.34 -8.77
CA ALA A 80 0.62 4.10 -10.20
C ALA A 80 -0.58 4.81 -10.85
N PHE A 81 -0.34 5.65 -11.84
CA PHE A 81 -1.36 6.48 -12.46
C PHE A 81 -1.18 6.55 -13.98
N ASP A 82 -2.27 6.89 -14.67
CA ASP A 82 -2.25 7.22 -16.10
C ASP A 82 -1.86 8.70 -16.26
N PRO A 83 -0.70 9.03 -16.87
CA PRO A 83 -0.24 10.40 -17.01
C PRO A 83 -1.09 11.23 -17.99
N ALA A 84 -1.90 10.61 -18.86
CA ALA A 84 -2.80 11.33 -19.75
C ALA A 84 -4.05 11.85 -19.03
N THR A 85 -4.48 11.18 -17.96
CA THR A 85 -5.74 11.46 -17.26
C THR A 85 -5.55 11.86 -15.79
N ASN A 86 -4.36 11.63 -15.23
CA ASN A 86 -4.06 11.67 -13.80
C ASN A 86 -4.92 10.71 -12.96
N GLU A 87 -5.51 9.67 -13.58
CA GLU A 87 -6.28 8.66 -12.86
C GLU A 87 -5.34 7.71 -12.10
N ALA A 88 -5.60 7.50 -10.81
CA ALA A 88 -4.89 6.48 -10.04
C ALA A 88 -5.40 5.08 -10.40
N LEU A 89 -4.48 4.20 -10.76
CA LEU A 89 -4.74 2.82 -11.16
C LEU A 89 -4.45 1.82 -10.04
N ALA A 90 -3.43 2.11 -9.24
CA ALA A 90 -3.10 1.40 -8.02
C ALA A 90 -2.30 2.29 -7.07
N GLY A 91 -2.24 1.93 -5.78
CA GLY A 91 -1.31 2.57 -4.88
C GLY A 91 -1.31 1.96 -3.48
N ALA A 92 -0.39 2.42 -2.64
CA ALA A 92 -0.27 2.00 -1.24
C ALA A 92 0.29 3.12 -0.38
N ARG A 93 0.04 3.05 0.93
CA ARG A 93 0.60 3.93 1.96
C ARG A 93 1.76 3.25 2.67
N LEU A 94 2.76 4.03 3.05
CA LEU A 94 3.94 3.64 3.78
C LEU A 94 4.15 4.48 5.04
N LEU A 95 4.50 3.81 6.13
CA LEU A 95 4.90 4.40 7.39
C LEU A 95 6.15 3.69 7.92
N ARG A 96 7.08 4.42 8.55
CA ARG A 96 8.19 3.78 9.25
C ARG A 96 7.70 3.11 10.54
N THR A 97 8.31 2.00 10.93
CA THR A 97 7.88 1.26 12.13
C THR A 97 8.46 1.82 13.43
N ASP A 98 9.49 2.67 13.36
CA ASP A 98 10.04 3.37 14.52
C ASP A 98 9.28 4.66 14.89
N ARG A 99 8.22 5.02 14.16
CA ARG A 99 7.36 6.15 14.53
C ARG A 99 6.70 5.91 15.90
N GLY A 100 6.67 6.95 16.73
CA GLY A 100 6.26 6.85 18.13
C GLY A 100 7.30 6.20 19.07
N GLY A 101 8.45 5.78 18.54
CA GLY A 101 9.57 5.23 19.30
C GLY A 101 9.31 3.84 19.90
N ARG A 102 10.28 3.37 20.69
CA ARG A 102 10.23 2.02 21.29
C ARG A 102 9.16 1.90 22.38
N HIS A 103 8.91 2.97 23.13
CA HIS A 103 7.95 2.98 24.24
C HIS A 103 6.94 4.12 24.11
N PRO A 104 6.08 4.10 23.08
CA PRO A 104 5.02 5.08 22.94
C PRO A 104 4.03 4.91 24.11
N SER A 105 3.54 6.02 24.64
CA SER A 105 2.42 6.04 25.57
C SER A 105 1.20 5.38 24.93
N ARG A 106 0.24 4.93 25.76
CA ARG A 106 -0.97 4.22 25.29
C ARG A 106 -1.84 5.06 24.34
N SER A 107 -1.69 6.38 24.35
CA SER A 107 -2.41 7.30 23.47
C SER A 107 -1.66 7.65 22.19
N GLU A 108 -0.38 7.29 22.07
CA GLU A 108 0.42 7.60 20.88
C GLU A 108 0.26 6.53 19.79
N THR A 109 -0.23 6.98 18.64
CA THR A 109 -0.38 6.21 17.41
C THR A 109 0.98 5.90 16.79
N THR A 110 1.28 4.61 16.63
CA THR A 110 2.47 4.13 15.91
C THR A 110 2.07 3.83 14.46
N TYR A 111 2.05 2.57 14.06
CA TYR A 111 1.59 2.10 12.77
C TYR A 111 0.55 0.99 12.98
N MET A 112 -0.21 0.64 11.94
CA MET A 112 -1.48 -0.07 12.08
C MET A 112 -1.35 -1.43 12.77
N VAL A 113 -0.39 -2.27 12.34
CA VAL A 113 -0.18 -3.60 12.93
C VAL A 113 0.23 -3.52 14.40
N ARG A 114 1.13 -2.59 14.76
CA ARG A 114 1.56 -2.44 16.15
C ARG A 114 0.46 -1.91 17.05
N ASP A 115 -0.31 -0.94 16.57
CA ASP A 115 -1.45 -0.41 17.32
C ASP A 115 -2.58 -1.45 17.48
N ALA A 116 -2.79 -2.33 16.48
CA ALA A 116 -3.69 -3.47 16.61
C ALA A 116 -3.24 -4.46 17.69
N VAL A 117 -1.96 -4.87 17.68
CA VAL A 117 -1.39 -5.75 18.72
C VAL A 117 -1.48 -5.12 20.12
N ARG A 118 -1.39 -3.79 20.23
CA ARG A 118 -1.58 -3.03 21.47
C ARG A 118 -3.06 -2.89 21.90
N GLY A 119 -4.00 -3.40 21.11
CA GLY A 119 -5.45 -3.29 21.36
C GLY A 119 -6.02 -1.88 21.16
N MET A 120 -5.32 -0.99 20.43
CA MET A 120 -5.76 0.38 20.17
C MET A 120 -6.72 0.49 18.98
N LEU A 121 -6.76 -0.54 18.15
CA LEU A 121 -7.69 -0.65 17.02
C LEU A 121 -8.75 -1.67 17.42
N PRO A 122 -9.94 -1.23 17.87
CA PRO A 122 -11.05 -2.13 18.13
C PRO A 122 -11.18 -3.16 16.99
N GLY A 123 -11.47 -4.39 17.38
CA GLY A 123 -11.62 -5.64 16.62
C GLY A 123 -10.76 -5.96 15.40
N LEU A 124 -9.63 -5.29 15.22
CA LEU A 124 -8.46 -6.06 14.79
C LEU A 124 -8.02 -6.96 15.97
N PRO A 125 -7.67 -8.23 15.71
CA PRO A 125 -7.12 -9.10 16.75
C PRO A 125 -5.84 -8.51 17.35
N THR A 126 -5.56 -8.80 18.62
CA THR A 126 -4.31 -8.40 19.28
C THR A 126 -3.18 -9.41 19.10
N ASP A 127 -3.46 -10.57 18.52
CA ASP A 127 -2.54 -11.68 18.27
C ASP A 127 -2.10 -11.78 16.80
N LEU A 128 -2.06 -10.64 16.09
CA LEU A 128 -1.69 -10.58 14.67
C LEU A 128 -0.23 -10.99 14.38
N CYS A 129 0.63 -10.96 15.39
CA CYS A 129 2.04 -11.35 15.30
C CYS A 129 2.40 -12.29 16.47
N ASP A 130 3.24 -13.29 16.21
CA ASP A 130 3.74 -14.24 17.21
C ASP A 130 4.73 -13.58 18.18
N ALA A 131 5.32 -12.45 17.78
CA ALA A 131 6.24 -11.64 18.55
C ALA A 131 5.85 -10.15 18.46
N GLU A 132 6.48 -9.32 19.31
CA GLU A 132 6.29 -7.86 19.29
C GLU A 132 6.56 -7.31 17.86
N PRO A 133 5.63 -6.54 17.29
CA PRO A 133 5.81 -5.92 15.98
C PRO A 133 7.08 -5.04 15.94
N PRO A 134 7.76 -4.95 14.79
CA PRO A 134 9.04 -4.24 14.67
C PRO A 134 8.95 -2.76 15.08
N CYS A 135 10.06 -2.22 15.58
CA CYS A 135 10.24 -0.80 15.86
C CYS A 135 11.65 -0.44 15.41
N ASP A 136 11.83 -0.25 14.11
CA ASP A 136 13.14 -0.16 13.48
C ASP A 136 13.13 0.88 12.33
N PRO A 137 14.12 1.80 12.26
CA PRO A 137 14.21 2.79 11.19
C PRO A 137 14.37 2.19 9.78
N ALA A 138 14.88 0.96 9.67
CA ALA A 138 15.03 0.24 8.41
C ALA A 138 13.79 -0.62 8.06
N VAL A 139 12.75 -0.60 8.88
CA VAL A 139 11.52 -1.39 8.65
C VAL A 139 10.32 -0.47 8.47
N TRP A 140 9.55 -0.72 7.41
CA TRP A 140 8.36 0.05 7.04
C TRP A 140 7.09 -0.80 7.12
N GLU A 141 5.94 -0.18 7.33
CA GLU A 141 4.62 -0.79 7.16
C GLU A 141 4.01 -0.34 5.84
N LEU A 142 3.51 -1.30 5.05
CA LEU A 142 2.67 -1.04 3.89
C LEU A 142 1.19 -1.29 4.23
N THR A 143 0.36 -0.27 4.02
CA THR A 143 -1.10 -0.33 4.21
C THR A 143 -1.85 0.23 3.01
N ARG A 144 -3.19 0.04 3.00
CA ARG A 144 -4.10 0.63 1.99
C ARG A 144 -3.71 0.31 0.54
N PHE A 145 -3.21 -0.90 0.28
CA PHE A 145 -2.95 -1.34 -1.09
C PHE A 145 -4.27 -1.42 -1.87
N ALA A 146 -4.49 -0.51 -2.82
CA ALA A 146 -5.70 -0.38 -3.62
C ALA A 146 -5.37 -0.50 -5.11
N SER A 147 -6.28 -1.06 -5.90
CA SER A 147 -6.17 -1.11 -7.36
C SER A 147 -7.55 -1.16 -8.00
N ASN A 148 -7.71 -0.50 -9.15
CA ASN A 148 -8.91 -0.59 -9.98
C ASN A 148 -8.94 -1.84 -10.89
N GLY A 149 -7.93 -2.70 -10.81
CA GLY A 149 -7.82 -3.93 -11.62
C GLY A 149 -7.02 -3.76 -12.91
N THR A 150 -6.48 -2.58 -13.21
CA THR A 150 -5.58 -2.40 -14.36
C THR A 150 -4.37 -3.33 -14.25
N VAL A 151 -4.18 -4.16 -15.28
CA VAL A 151 -3.13 -5.16 -15.34
C VAL A 151 -1.76 -4.49 -15.22
N GLY A 152 -0.92 -5.01 -14.31
CA GLY A 152 0.44 -4.51 -14.09
C GLY A 152 0.56 -3.31 -13.15
N ALA A 153 -0.49 -2.50 -12.93
CA ALA A 153 -0.42 -1.31 -12.08
C ALA A 153 0.03 -1.63 -10.64
N GLY A 154 -0.54 -2.67 -10.02
CA GLY A 154 -0.14 -3.10 -8.68
C GLY A 154 1.29 -3.64 -8.59
N GLN A 155 1.80 -4.26 -9.66
CA GLN A 155 3.19 -4.70 -9.73
C GLN A 155 4.14 -3.51 -9.84
N LEU A 156 3.78 -2.48 -10.62
CA LEU A 156 4.54 -1.24 -10.72
C LEU A 156 4.61 -0.50 -9.38
N VAL A 157 3.52 -0.45 -8.61
CA VAL A 157 3.53 0.08 -7.23
C VAL A 157 4.56 -0.64 -6.37
N LEU A 158 4.59 -1.97 -6.40
CA LEU A 158 5.53 -2.78 -5.60
C LEU A 158 6.98 -2.67 -6.09
N GLN A 159 7.20 -2.48 -7.39
CA GLN A 159 8.53 -2.21 -7.93
C GLN A 159 9.03 -0.82 -7.50
N ARG A 160 8.19 0.22 -7.58
CA ARG A 160 8.55 1.56 -7.12
C ARG A 160 8.75 1.60 -5.61
N LEU A 161 7.97 0.83 -4.86
CA LEU A 161 8.18 0.58 -3.42
C LEU A 161 9.57 0.06 -3.14
N ARG A 162 10.00 -0.99 -3.85
CA ARG A 162 11.33 -1.56 -3.64
C ARG A 162 12.41 -0.51 -3.84
N THR A 163 12.34 0.28 -4.92
CA THR A 163 13.29 1.37 -5.18
C THR A 163 13.25 2.42 -4.07
N PHE A 164 12.07 2.85 -3.66
CA PHE A 164 11.91 3.84 -2.58
C PHE A 164 12.48 3.34 -1.24
N LEU A 165 12.18 2.10 -0.85
CA LEU A 165 12.72 1.54 0.40
C LEU A 165 14.24 1.48 0.36
N LEU A 166 14.85 1.06 -0.76
CA LEU A 166 16.32 1.08 -0.92
C LEU A 166 16.88 2.50 -0.79
N GLU A 167 16.25 3.50 -1.40
CA GLU A 167 16.63 4.93 -1.30
C GLU A 167 16.57 5.44 0.15
N GLN A 168 15.63 4.92 0.95
CA GLN A 168 15.46 5.27 2.36
C GLN A 168 16.25 4.40 3.34
N GLY A 169 17.09 3.47 2.85
CA GLY A 169 17.81 2.52 3.71
C GLY A 169 16.93 1.46 4.37
N GLY A 170 15.73 1.23 3.82
CA GLY A 170 14.81 0.19 4.26
C GLY A 170 15.27 -1.21 3.85
N GLU A 171 15.32 -2.12 4.82
CA GLU A 171 15.74 -3.51 4.65
C GLU A 171 14.54 -4.46 4.53
N ARG A 172 13.38 -4.06 5.08
CA ARG A 172 12.19 -4.89 5.17
C ARG A 172 10.94 -4.04 5.22
N PHE A 173 9.81 -4.64 4.84
CA PHE A 173 8.51 -4.10 5.19
C PHE A 173 7.57 -5.17 5.74
N VAL A 174 6.58 -4.72 6.50
CA VAL A 174 5.48 -5.53 7.03
C VAL A 174 4.16 -5.09 6.43
N PHE A 175 3.23 -6.02 6.25
CA PHE A 175 1.93 -5.73 5.67
C PHE A 175 0.88 -6.75 6.09
N LEU A 176 -0.29 -6.27 6.49
CA LEU A 176 -1.48 -7.09 6.75
C LEU A 176 -2.21 -7.32 5.43
N SER A 177 -2.30 -8.56 4.96
CA SER A 177 -2.94 -8.84 3.67
C SER A 177 -3.46 -10.26 3.51
N PRO A 178 -4.34 -10.50 2.51
CA PRO A 178 -4.67 -11.85 2.09
C PRO A 178 -3.46 -12.57 1.45
N PRO A 179 -3.39 -13.92 1.51
CA PRO A 179 -2.26 -14.67 0.96
C PRO A 179 -1.93 -14.42 -0.52
N VAL A 180 -2.90 -13.94 -1.32
CA VAL A 180 -2.66 -13.59 -2.73
C VAL A 180 -1.69 -12.41 -2.89
N VAL A 181 -1.75 -11.41 -2.00
CA VAL A 181 -0.89 -10.23 -2.05
C VAL A 181 0.56 -10.60 -1.73
N ALA A 182 0.77 -11.54 -0.80
CA ALA A 182 2.11 -12.07 -0.52
C ALA A 182 2.76 -12.75 -1.75
N ARG A 183 1.95 -13.38 -2.63
CA ARG A 183 2.47 -13.93 -3.90
C ARG A 183 2.88 -12.82 -4.86
N LEU A 184 2.08 -11.75 -4.94
CA LEU A 184 2.38 -10.57 -5.76
C LEU A 184 3.66 -9.86 -5.28
N ALA A 185 3.90 -9.79 -3.97
CA ALA A 185 5.15 -9.28 -3.41
C ALA A 185 6.36 -10.11 -3.90
N LYS A 186 6.27 -11.44 -3.84
CA LYS A 186 7.33 -12.33 -4.36
C LYS A 186 7.60 -12.09 -5.85
N SER A 187 6.56 -12.01 -6.68
CA SER A 187 6.72 -11.77 -8.12
C SER A 187 7.23 -10.35 -8.46
N SER A 188 7.18 -9.43 -7.49
CA SER A 188 7.69 -8.06 -7.63
C SER A 188 9.15 -7.90 -7.16
N GLY A 189 9.83 -8.99 -6.80
CA GLY A 189 11.27 -9.01 -6.51
C GLY A 189 11.64 -8.94 -5.02
N PHE A 190 10.67 -9.03 -4.11
CA PHE A 190 10.94 -9.13 -2.68
C PHE A 190 11.32 -10.57 -2.27
N ALA A 191 12.31 -10.69 -1.39
CA ALA A 191 12.77 -11.97 -0.85
C ALA A 191 12.09 -12.28 0.50
N ASN A 192 12.25 -13.52 0.97
CA ASN A 192 11.86 -13.96 2.31
C ASN A 192 10.45 -13.51 2.74
N VAL A 193 9.47 -13.59 1.83
CA VAL A 193 8.09 -13.23 2.16
C VAL A 193 7.50 -14.31 3.07
N VAL A 194 7.45 -14.03 4.37
CA VAL A 194 7.10 -14.95 5.45
C VAL A 194 5.96 -14.40 6.32
N PRO A 195 5.09 -15.25 6.88
CA PRO A 195 4.15 -14.80 7.89
C PRO A 195 4.86 -14.39 9.18
N LEU A 196 4.29 -13.41 9.88
CA LEU A 196 4.70 -13.01 11.24
C LEU A 196 3.73 -13.46 12.34
N GLY A 197 2.60 -14.06 11.96
CA GLY A 197 1.57 -14.49 12.90
C GLY A 197 0.48 -15.35 12.26
N PRO A 198 -0.59 -15.64 13.01
CA PRO A 198 -1.64 -16.56 12.60
C PRO A 198 -2.45 -16.04 11.41
N LEU A 199 -3.14 -16.97 10.74
CA LEU A 199 -4.13 -16.64 9.71
C LEU A 199 -5.45 -16.31 10.39
N SER A 200 -5.88 -15.05 10.28
CA SER A 200 -7.13 -14.52 10.80
C SER A 200 -8.18 -14.39 9.69
N GLY A 201 -9.44 -14.17 10.06
CA GLY A 201 -10.56 -14.01 9.14
C GLY A 201 -11.38 -15.29 8.91
N ASP A 202 -12.46 -15.16 8.13
CA ASP A 202 -13.39 -16.26 7.83
C ASP A 202 -13.02 -17.02 6.54
N GLN A 203 -13.94 -17.84 6.00
CA GLN A 203 -13.63 -18.65 4.81
C GLN A 203 -13.39 -17.82 3.54
N SER A 204 -14.02 -16.65 3.41
CA SER A 204 -13.90 -15.76 2.24
C SER A 204 -12.78 -14.74 2.38
N ASP A 205 -12.45 -14.35 3.60
CA ASP A 205 -11.65 -13.16 3.87
C ASP A 205 -10.47 -13.45 4.82
N LYS A 206 -9.61 -14.40 4.44
CA LYS A 206 -8.42 -14.75 5.22
C LYS A 206 -7.29 -13.74 5.03
N TYR A 207 -6.66 -13.33 6.13
CA TYR A 207 -5.51 -12.43 6.16
C TYR A 207 -4.53 -12.77 7.27
N ARG A 208 -3.30 -12.27 7.13
CA ARG A 208 -2.30 -12.27 8.20
C ARG A 208 -1.24 -11.20 7.95
N VAL A 209 -0.42 -10.96 8.96
CA VAL A 209 0.76 -10.10 8.81
C VAL A 209 1.86 -10.90 8.12
N TYR A 210 2.46 -10.27 7.11
CA TYR A 210 3.65 -10.75 6.44
C TYR A 210 4.80 -9.79 6.67
N SER A 211 6.00 -10.35 6.59
CA SER A 211 7.24 -9.62 6.40
C SER A 211 7.81 -9.97 5.03
N ALA A 212 8.47 -9.02 4.38
CA ALA A 212 9.20 -9.23 3.14
C ALA A 212 10.50 -8.41 3.14
N ASP A 213 11.58 -9.05 2.68
CA ASP A 213 12.90 -8.43 2.61
C ASP A 213 13.07 -7.65 1.31
N VAL A 214 13.64 -6.46 1.44
CA VAL A 214 14.00 -5.59 0.33
C VAL A 214 15.33 -6.10 -0.24
N SER A 215 15.25 -7.05 -1.18
CA SER A 215 16.43 -7.62 -1.82
C SER A 215 17.26 -6.52 -2.49
N GLN A 216 18.55 -6.42 -2.18
CA GLN A 216 19.46 -5.61 -2.98
C GLN A 216 19.52 -6.18 -4.41
N PRO A 217 19.64 -5.34 -5.45
CA PRO A 217 19.96 -5.83 -6.77
C PRO A 217 21.26 -6.64 -6.68
N ARG A 218 21.26 -7.86 -7.22
CA ARG A 218 22.49 -8.66 -7.32
C ARG A 218 23.53 -7.79 -8.02
N LYS A 219 24.65 -7.48 -7.35
CA LYS A 219 25.82 -6.94 -8.05
C LYS A 219 26.16 -7.95 -9.14
N GLN A 220 26.15 -7.54 -10.40
CA GLN A 220 26.86 -8.29 -11.43
C GLN A 220 28.33 -8.25 -11.01
N GLU A 221 28.86 -9.41 -10.61
CA GLU A 221 30.30 -9.58 -10.49
C GLU A 221 30.88 -9.32 -11.88
N ALA A 222 31.74 -8.31 -11.95
CA ALA A 222 32.50 -7.95 -13.15
C ALA A 222 33.64 -8.95 -13.37
#